data_AF-A0A0M3KK41-F1
#
_entry.id   AF-A0A0M3KK41-F1
#
_cell.length_a   1.000
_cell.length_b   1.000
_cell.length_c   1.000
_cell.angle_alpha   90.00
_cell.angle_beta   90.00
_cell.angle_gamma   90.00
#
_symmetry.space_group_name_H-M   'P 1'
#
loop_
_entity.id
_entity.type
_entity.pdbx_description
1 polymer ?
#
loop_
_entity_poly.entity_id
_entity_poly.type
_entity_poly.pdbx_seq_one_letter_code
_entity_poly.pdbx_strand_id
1 'polypeptide(L)'
;MSDEKERRGWNETTKSEALLALPITRCPPRFDAITQAHNGRTYLFSMDRVYEMWMHEGLQQKASYKIDELFVKGPRTVTVAYTNHRTGVTVLIEHTNVYRFRWNRKLKLFKVL
;
A
#
# COMPACT_ATOMS: atom_id res chain seq x y z
N MET A 1 -52.13 6.60 -7.32
CA MET A 1 -52.01 5.33 -6.57
C MET A 1 -51.78 4.24 -7.59
N SER A 2 -50.69 3.50 -7.63
CA SER A 2 -49.42 3.47 -6.93
C SER A 2 -48.60 2.52 -7.80
N ASP A 3 -47.38 2.86 -8.21
CA ASP A 3 -46.35 1.88 -8.53
C ASP A 3 -45.01 2.61 -8.66
N GLU A 4 -44.62 3.14 -7.50
CA GLU A 4 -43.27 3.55 -7.19
C GLU A 4 -42.55 2.34 -6.62
N LYS A 5 -41.82 1.60 -7.47
CA LYS A 5 -40.61 0.90 -7.02
C LYS A 5 -39.82 0.32 -8.19
N GLU A 6 -38.51 0.46 -8.03
CA GLU A 6 -37.53 -0.53 -8.45
C GLU A 6 -36.97 -0.41 -9.87
N ARG A 7 -35.88 0.38 -9.97
CA ARG A 7 -34.68 0.09 -10.78
C ARG A 7 -33.62 1.19 -10.55
N ARG A 8 -33.11 1.28 -9.31
CA ARG A 8 -31.86 1.98 -9.00
C ARG A 8 -30.92 1.01 -8.32
N GLY A 9 -30.26 0.21 -9.13
CA GLY A 9 -29.07 -0.56 -8.76
C GLY A 9 -28.08 -0.36 -9.89
N TRP A 10 -27.45 0.82 -9.93
CA TRP A 10 -26.26 0.98 -10.76
C TRP A 10 -25.22 0.02 -10.21
N ASN A 11 -24.85 -0.96 -11.04
CA ASN A 11 -23.74 -1.85 -10.81
C ASN A 11 -22.54 -1.02 -10.33
N GLU A 12 -22.14 -1.24 -9.07
CA GLU A 12 -20.83 -0.86 -8.54
C GLU A 12 -19.77 -1.58 -9.39
N THR A 13 -19.50 -0.96 -10.53
CA THR A 13 -18.34 -1.24 -11.32
C THR A 13 -17.20 -0.76 -10.43
N THR A 14 -16.55 -1.69 -9.74
CA THR A 14 -15.32 -1.46 -8.98
C THR A 14 -14.31 -0.82 -9.93
N LYS A 15 -14.39 0.51 -10.02
CA LYS A 15 -13.34 1.36 -10.56
C LYS A 15 -12.14 0.98 -9.72
N SER A 16 -11.16 0.31 -10.31
CA SER A 16 -9.86 0.20 -9.66
C SER A 16 -9.40 1.63 -9.50
N GLU A 17 -9.54 2.19 -8.29
CA GLU A 17 -8.85 3.41 -7.94
C GLU A 17 -7.37 3.10 -8.14
N ALA A 18 -6.85 3.55 -9.28
CA ALA A 18 -5.46 3.40 -9.59
C ALA A 18 -4.69 4.14 -8.51
N LEU A 19 -3.71 3.47 -7.91
CA LEU A 19 -2.76 4.10 -6.99
C LEU A 19 -2.13 5.30 -7.70
N LEU A 20 -2.44 6.51 -7.23
CA LEU A 20 -1.82 7.73 -7.75
C LEU A 20 -0.54 7.98 -6.97
N ALA A 21 0.59 7.93 -7.69
CA ALA A 21 1.87 8.25 -7.10
C ALA A 21 1.88 9.74 -6.69
N LEU A 22 2.23 9.99 -5.43
CA LEU A 22 2.43 11.32 -4.90
C LEU A 22 3.81 11.85 -5.32
N PRO A 23 3.92 13.17 -5.59
CA PRO A 23 5.19 13.76 -5.97
C PRO A 23 6.19 13.69 -4.79
N ILE A 24 7.46 13.44 -5.13
CA ILE A 24 8.59 13.42 -4.20
C ILE A 24 9.36 14.72 -4.39
N THR A 25 8.79 15.84 -3.90
CA THR A 25 9.40 17.18 -4.05
C THR A 25 10.49 17.44 -3.02
N ARG A 26 10.43 16.78 -1.86
CA ARG A 26 11.41 16.89 -0.77
C ARG A 26 11.80 15.50 -0.31
N CYS A 27 13.10 15.29 -0.09
CA CYS A 27 13.58 14.07 0.52
C CYS A 27 13.21 14.08 2.02
N PRO A 28 12.63 13.00 2.56
CA PRO A 28 12.36 12.92 3.98
C PRO A 28 13.70 12.93 4.76
N PRO A 29 13.77 13.63 5.90
CA PRO A 29 15.02 13.76 6.66
C PRO A 29 15.40 12.47 7.41
N ARG A 30 14.43 11.58 7.63
CA ARG A 30 14.61 10.28 8.27
C ARG A 30 13.54 9.29 7.77
N PHE A 31 13.79 8.01 7.99
CA PHE A 31 12.81 6.95 7.77
C PHE A 31 12.49 6.28 9.10
N ASP A 32 11.21 5.96 9.30
CA ASP A 32 10.70 5.33 10.52
C ASP A 32 10.80 3.81 10.42
N ALA A 33 10.70 3.24 9.21
CA ALA A 33 10.87 1.81 8.97
C ALA A 33 11.31 1.51 7.53
N ILE A 34 11.83 0.30 7.31
CA ILE A 34 12.21 -0.22 5.99
C ILE A 34 11.93 -1.73 5.92
N THR A 35 11.46 -2.21 4.77
CA THR A 35 11.42 -3.66 4.47
C THR A 35 11.55 -3.89 2.97
N GLN A 36 12.06 -5.06 2.58
CA GLN A 36 11.90 -5.56 1.21
C GLN A 36 10.74 -6.53 1.19
N ALA A 37 9.72 -6.28 0.36
CA ALA A 37 8.57 -7.18 0.29
C ALA A 37 8.81 -8.35 -0.67
N HIS A 38 7.92 -9.35 -0.62
CA HIS A 38 8.01 -10.56 -1.44
C HIS A 38 7.86 -10.30 -2.96
N ASN A 39 7.40 -9.12 -3.36
CA ASN A 39 7.39 -8.70 -4.77
C ASN A 39 8.77 -8.18 -5.26
N GLY A 40 9.81 -8.24 -4.42
CA GLY A 40 11.17 -7.84 -4.74
C GLY A 40 11.44 -6.34 -4.64
N ARG A 41 10.45 -5.55 -4.19
CA ARG A 41 10.58 -4.09 -4.04
C ARG A 41 10.89 -3.72 -2.60
N THR A 42 11.65 -2.64 -2.44
CA THR A 42 11.97 -2.06 -1.14
C THR A 42 10.97 -0.96 -0.81
N TYR A 43 10.49 -0.95 0.43
CA TYR A 43 9.52 0.00 0.94
C TYR A 43 10.12 0.72 2.15
N LEU A 44 10.28 2.04 2.03
CA LEU A 44 10.70 2.92 3.10
C LEU A 44 9.50 3.69 3.63
N PHE A 45 9.37 3.82 4.94
CA PHE A 45 8.26 4.52 5.58
C PHE A 45 8.76 5.78 6.26
N SER A 46 8.03 6.88 6.11
CA SER A 46 8.28 8.14 6.83
C SER A 46 6.96 8.88 7.02
N MET A 47 6.60 9.15 8.28
CA MET A 47 5.33 9.75 8.65
C MET A 47 4.16 8.96 8.05
N ASP A 48 3.38 9.58 7.16
CA ASP A 48 2.21 9.01 6.50
C ASP A 48 2.50 8.48 5.08
N ARG A 49 3.77 8.46 4.68
CA ARG A 49 4.20 8.06 3.35
C ARG A 49 4.98 6.76 3.34
N VAL A 50 4.78 6.01 2.26
CA VAL A 50 5.62 4.90 1.85
C VAL A 50 6.28 5.22 0.51
N TYR A 51 7.58 5.01 0.44
CA TYR A 51 8.39 5.15 -0.76
C TYR A 51 8.73 3.76 -1.28
N GLU A 52 8.23 3.44 -2.47
CA GLU A 52 8.52 2.21 -3.17
C GLU A 52 9.74 2.42 -4.06
N MET A 53 10.72 1.53 -3.95
CA MET A 53 11.96 1.55 -4.72
C MET A 53 12.23 0.20 -5.37
N TRP A 54 12.61 0.22 -6.64
CA TRP A 54 12.95 -0.99 -7.41
C TRP A 54 13.90 -0.66 -8.56
N MET A 55 14.47 -1.70 -9.16
CA MET A 55 15.26 -1.59 -10.39
C MET A 55 14.41 -1.99 -11.59
N HIS A 56 14.46 -1.19 -12.66
CA HIS A 56 13.87 -1.54 -13.95
C HIS A 56 14.86 -1.19 -15.04
N GLU A 57 15.24 -2.20 -15.85
CA GLU A 57 16.24 -2.05 -16.93
C GLU A 57 17.57 -1.41 -16.46
N GLY A 58 18.03 -1.79 -15.26
CA GLY A 58 19.26 -1.25 -14.67
C GLY A 58 19.13 0.17 -14.10
N LEU A 59 17.95 0.81 -14.24
CA LEU A 59 17.68 2.13 -13.71
C LEU A 59 16.88 2.06 -12.41
N GLN A 60 17.28 2.88 -11.44
CA GLN A 60 16.59 3.00 -10.17
C GLN A 60 15.27 3.74 -10.35
N GLN A 61 14.18 3.12 -9.92
CA GLN A 61 12.84 3.66 -9.94
C GLN A 61 12.39 4.00 -8.52
N LYS A 62 11.54 5.03 -8.40
CA LYS A 62 10.93 5.40 -7.13
C LYS A 62 9.51 5.93 -7.33
N ALA A 63 8.63 5.58 -6.41
CA ALA A 63 7.29 6.15 -6.29
C ALA A 63 6.99 6.40 -4.82
N SER A 64 6.04 7.29 -4.52
CA SER A 64 5.56 7.49 -3.15
C SER A 64 4.04 7.47 -3.10
N TYR A 65 3.49 6.96 -2.00
CA TYR A 65 2.06 6.79 -1.79
C TYR A 65 1.71 7.09 -0.33
N LYS A 66 0.42 7.27 -0.03
CA LYS A 66 -0.05 7.12 1.35
C LYS A 66 0.08 5.65 1.77
N ILE A 67 0.40 5.44 3.04
CA ILE A 67 0.57 4.09 3.58
C ILE A 67 -0.73 3.30 3.47
N ASP A 68 -1.87 3.88 3.86
CA ASP A 68 -3.20 3.25 3.87
C ASP A 68 -3.81 3.05 2.47
N GLU A 69 -3.31 3.76 1.46
CA GLU A 69 -3.64 3.53 0.05
C GLU A 69 -2.89 2.30 -0.49
N LEU A 70 -1.57 2.21 -0.28
CA LEU A 70 -0.77 1.09 -0.78
C LEU A 70 -1.00 -0.20 0.04
N PHE A 71 -1.13 -0.05 1.35
CA PHE A 71 -1.49 -1.09 2.32
C PHE A 71 -2.95 -0.87 2.72
N VAL A 72 -3.86 -1.47 1.95
CA VAL A 72 -5.30 -1.21 2.07
C VAL A 72 -5.79 -1.53 3.49
N LYS A 73 -6.42 -0.54 4.13
CA LYS A 73 -6.87 -0.59 5.55
C LYS A 73 -5.71 -0.78 6.55
N GLY A 74 -4.50 -0.38 6.15
CA GLY A 74 -3.33 -0.40 7.00
C GLY A 74 -3.23 0.79 7.95
N PRO A 75 -2.10 0.89 8.67
CA PRO A 75 -1.89 1.97 9.63
C PRO A 75 -1.64 3.31 8.92
N ARG A 76 -1.74 4.41 9.67
CA ARG A 76 -1.41 5.74 9.16
C ARG A 76 0.09 6.03 9.23
N THR A 77 0.78 5.40 10.18
CA THR A 77 2.23 5.50 10.38
C THR A 77 2.82 4.12 10.64
N VAL A 78 4.13 3.96 10.46
CA VAL A 78 4.80 2.68 10.67
C VAL A 78 6.05 2.89 11.50
N THR A 79 6.14 2.16 12.61
CA THR A 79 7.31 2.16 13.51
C THR A 79 8.24 0.98 13.25
N VAL A 80 7.69 -0.14 12.78
CA VAL A 80 8.44 -1.34 12.40
C VAL A 80 7.82 -1.95 11.17
N ALA A 81 8.65 -2.38 10.22
CA ALA A 81 8.25 -3.16 9.06
C ALA A 81 9.13 -4.40 8.94
N TYR A 82 8.52 -5.54 8.64
CA TYR A 82 9.23 -6.79 8.42
C TYR A 82 8.48 -7.66 7.41
N THR A 83 9.21 -8.32 6.51
CA THR A 83 8.63 -9.29 5.58
C THR A 83 9.19 -10.68 5.83
N ASN A 84 8.30 -11.64 6.08
CA ASN A 84 8.64 -13.05 6.03
C ASN A 84 8.62 -13.53 4.57
N HIS A 85 9.80 -13.58 3.95
CA HIS A 85 9.94 -13.99 2.55
C HIS A 85 9.47 -15.42 2.28
N ARG A 86 9.58 -16.35 3.26
CA ARG A 86 9.09 -17.74 3.09
C ARG A 86 7.58 -17.81 2.89
N THR A 87 6.82 -16.95 3.59
CA THR A 87 5.34 -16.96 3.56
C THR A 87 4.74 -15.85 2.70
N GLY A 88 5.57 -14.92 2.23
CA GLY A 88 5.18 -13.73 1.49
C GLY A 88 4.43 -12.67 2.31
N VAL A 89 4.37 -12.84 3.64
CA VAL A 89 3.63 -11.94 4.54
C VAL A 89 4.49 -10.75 4.93
N THR A 90 3.97 -9.55 4.72
CA THR A 90 4.57 -8.31 5.21
C THR A 90 3.79 -7.83 6.44
N VAL A 91 4.52 -7.54 7.52
CA VAL A 91 3.98 -7.10 8.80
C VAL A 91 4.38 -5.65 9.01
N LEU A 92 3.40 -4.81 9.32
CA LEU A 92 3.60 -3.42 9.73
C LEU A 92 3.13 -3.26 11.17
N ILE A 93 3.86 -2.50 11.98
CA ILE A 93 3.53 -2.23 13.37
C ILE A 93 3.41 -0.72 13.58
N GLU A 94 2.27 -0.30 14.11
CA GLU A 94 2.01 1.06 14.58
C GLU A 94 1.80 1.01 16.10
N HIS A 95 2.85 1.38 16.86
CA HIS A 95 2.86 1.26 18.31
C HIS A 95 2.57 -0.18 18.78
N THR A 96 1.35 -0.45 19.28
CA THR A 96 0.91 -1.77 19.75
C THR A 96 0.08 -2.53 18.71
N ASN A 97 -0.29 -1.89 17.60
CA ASN A 97 -1.14 -2.47 16.58
C ASN A 97 -0.31 -3.18 15.52
N VAL A 98 -0.65 -4.44 15.22
CA VAL A 98 0.05 -5.28 14.25
C VAL A 98 -0.85 -5.56 13.06
N TYR A 99 -0.35 -5.26 11.87
CA TYR A 99 -1.06 -5.44 10.60
C TYR A 99 -0.31 -6.42 9.73
N ARG A 100 -1.03 -7.36 9.11
CA ARG A 100 -0.44 -8.41 8.27
C ARG A 100 -1.01 -8.30 6.87
N PHE A 101 -0.13 -8.30 5.87
CA PHE A 101 -0.50 -8.13 4.48
C PHE A 101 0.15 -9.16 3.57
N ARG A 102 -0.50 -9.41 2.43
CA ARG A 102 0.13 -10.02 1.26
C ARG A 102 0.01 -9.10 0.04
N TRP A 103 1.02 -9.17 -0.81
CA TRP A 103 1.01 -8.51 -2.09
C TRP A 103 -0.02 -9.14 -3.04
N ASN A 104 -0.95 -8.35 -3.54
CA ASN A 104 -1.88 -8.73 -4.58
C ASN A 104 -1.29 -8.35 -5.95
N ARG A 105 -0.90 -9.35 -6.75
CA ARG A 105 -0.26 -9.14 -8.06
C ARG A 105 -1.17 -8.46 -9.09
N LYS A 106 -2.48 -8.67 -9.02
CA LYS A 106 -3.48 -8.13 -9.96
C LYS A 106 -3.75 -6.66 -9.69
N LEU A 107 -3.94 -6.31 -8.41
CA LEU A 107 -4.27 -4.95 -7.98
C LEU A 107 -3.03 -4.07 -7.74
N LYS A 108 -1.83 -4.67 -7.69
CA LYS A 108 -0.57 -3.99 -7.34
C LYS A 108 -0.66 -3.28 -5.99
N LEU A 109 -1.30 -3.93 -5.03
CA LEU A 109 -1.62 -3.42 -3.69
C LEU A 109 -1.35 -4.48 -2.62
N PHE A 110 -1.06 -4.06 -1.41
CA PHE A 110 -1.06 -4.94 -0.25
C PHE A 110 -2.46 -5.06 0.34
N LYS A 111 -2.93 -6.29 0.53
CA LYS A 111 -4.24 -6.60 1.13
C LYS A 111 -4.05 -7.26 2.48
N VAL A 112 -4.88 -6.86 3.43
CA VAL A 112 -4.92 -7.45 4.77
C VAL A 112 -5.21 -8.96 4.69
N LEU A 113 -4.57 -9.71 5.58
CA LEU A 113 -4.79 -11.15 5.77
C LEU A 113 -5.89 -11.45 6.78
#